data_AF-A0A947C1I1-F1
#
_entry.id   AF-A0A947C1I1-F1
#
_cell.length_a   1.000
_cell.length_b   1.000
_cell.length_c   1.000
_cell.angle_alpha   90.00
_cell.angle_beta   90.00
_cell.angle_gamma   90.00
#
_symmetry.space_group_name_H-M   'P 1'
#
loop_
_entity.id
_entity.type
_entity.pdbx_description
1 polymer ?
#
loop_
_entity_poly.entity_id
_entity_poly.type
_entity_poly.pdbx_seq_one_letter_code
_entity_poly.pdbx_strand_id
1 'polypeptide(L)'
;YRADVAVPDVAPNRLSTVFQRTARMAHGNLQLLWRQRSLMHPRRGRVAFSLFGHKLLKTLGPLWILGLAIWVNARAITGSALTPLAVAGDTVLGLLLASLAWRRLGLPLPRSLERGAYALVAQSACGVGILRFLVGIDGTRWRRPPENQALSLHRPARPPRSVRIAKRSVDIIVSSLAILVSLPLIPLVALAIRLNSPGPVLYRQERVAKDDAGNGYQFLLYKFRTMRIDAEADGAAIWAQEDDPRVTAVGGFLRKTRLDELPQLFQVLRGGMTLIGPRPERPSICDVLLPQLPGYDDRLATCKPGITGWAQVHTGYDTSVESVREKLFYDLAYNAHLYGLRSYFAMEARVIFLTLAVMVYGRGAR
;
A
#
# COMPACT_ATOMS: atom_id res chain seq x y z
N TYR A 1 7.54 -14.46 5.90
CA TYR A 1 6.71 -13.27 5.67
C TYR A 1 5.32 -13.52 6.22
N ARG A 2 4.98 -12.91 7.37
CA ARG A 2 3.63 -12.97 7.92
C ARG A 2 2.69 -12.19 7.01
N ALA A 3 1.61 -12.83 6.59
CA ALA A 3 0.57 -12.31 5.71
C ALA A 3 -0.51 -11.53 6.48
N ASP A 4 -0.17 -10.87 7.59
CA ASP A 4 -1.16 -10.23 8.49
C ASP A 4 -1.39 -8.75 8.15
N VAL A 5 -0.99 -8.32 6.96
CA VAL A 5 -1.33 -6.99 6.44
C VAL A 5 -2.59 -7.12 5.60
N ALA A 6 -3.75 -7.05 6.27
CA ALA A 6 -5.04 -6.99 5.60
C ALA A 6 -5.15 -5.67 4.82
N VAL A 7 -4.69 -5.67 3.56
CA VAL A 7 -4.91 -4.55 2.64
C VAL A 7 -6.36 -4.60 2.17
N PRO A 8 -7.16 -3.54 2.34
CA PRO A 8 -8.52 -3.51 1.84
C PRO A 8 -8.47 -3.58 0.31
N ASP A 9 -9.09 -4.61 -0.24
CA ASP A 9 -9.14 -4.79 -1.68
C ASP A 9 -10.07 -3.72 -2.26
N VAL A 10 -9.51 -2.74 -2.96
CA VAL A 10 -10.30 -1.74 -3.69
C VAL A 10 -10.80 -2.41 -4.95
N ALA A 11 -11.92 -3.13 -4.83
CA ALA A 11 -12.58 -3.72 -5.97
C ALA A 11 -12.97 -2.61 -6.97
N PRO A 12 -12.76 -2.79 -8.29
CA PRO A 12 -13.17 -1.78 -9.25
C PRO A 12 -14.69 -1.64 -9.23
N ASN A 13 -15.20 -0.42 -9.02
CA ASN A 13 -16.65 -0.16 -8.95
C ASN A 13 -17.38 -0.33 -10.30
N ARG A 14 -16.64 -0.50 -11.41
CA ARG A 14 -17.20 -0.64 -12.76
C ARG A 14 -16.79 -1.97 -13.39
N LEU A 15 -17.77 -2.72 -13.91
CA LEU A 15 -17.54 -3.97 -14.64
C LEU A 15 -16.61 -3.81 -15.85
N SER A 16 -16.62 -2.66 -16.52
CA SER A 16 -15.70 -2.38 -17.63
C SER A 16 -14.23 -2.35 -17.18
N THR A 17 -13.96 -1.76 -16.01
CA THR A 17 -12.62 -1.73 -15.41
C THR A 17 -12.18 -3.13 -15.00
N VAL A 18 -13.09 -3.93 -14.42
CA VAL A 18 -12.84 -5.34 -14.10
C VAL A 18 -12.49 -6.11 -15.37
N PHE A 19 -13.29 -5.94 -16.44
CA PHE A 19 -13.08 -6.62 -17.72
C PHE A 19 -11.70 -6.28 -18.31
N GLN A 20 -11.36 -4.99 -18.43
CA GLN A 20 -10.06 -4.57 -18.97
C GLN A 20 -8.87 -5.03 -18.11
N ARG A 21 -9.00 -5.00 -16.77
CA ARG A 21 -7.97 -5.49 -15.85
C ARG A 21 -7.77 -7.00 -16.04
N THR A 22 -8.84 -7.77 -16.01
CA THR A 22 -8.80 -9.24 -16.12
C THR A 22 -8.31 -9.70 -17.48
N ALA A 23 -8.75 -9.06 -18.57
CA ALA A 23 -8.25 -9.35 -19.92
C ALA A 23 -6.74 -9.09 -20.03
N ARG A 24 -6.23 -7.98 -19.49
CA ARG A 24 -4.79 -7.69 -19.46
C ARG A 24 -3.99 -8.69 -18.61
N MET A 25 -4.50 -9.07 -17.44
CA MET A 25 -3.86 -10.08 -16.59
C MET A 25 -3.80 -11.44 -17.30
N ALA A 26 -4.88 -11.84 -17.97
CA ALA A 26 -4.95 -13.09 -18.72
C ALA A 26 -3.94 -13.11 -19.87
N HIS A 27 -3.92 -12.05 -20.68
CA HIS A 27 -2.94 -11.87 -21.75
C HIS A 27 -1.50 -11.96 -21.22
N GLY A 28 -1.17 -11.18 -20.18
CA GLY A 28 0.17 -11.13 -19.60
C GLY A 28 0.61 -12.47 -18.99
N ASN A 29 -0.30 -13.16 -18.29
CA ASN A 29 -0.02 -14.48 -17.76
C ASN A 29 0.23 -15.51 -18.87
N LEU A 30 -0.55 -15.50 -19.95
CA LEU A 30 -0.38 -16.42 -21.08
C LEU A 30 0.97 -16.20 -21.77
N GLN A 31 1.35 -14.94 -21.96
CA GLN A 31 2.66 -14.58 -22.49
C GLN A 31 3.82 -15.00 -21.58
N LEU A 32 3.66 -14.86 -20.25
CA LEU A 32 4.65 -15.34 -19.27
C LEU A 32 4.83 -16.85 -19.39
N LEU A 33 3.71 -17.60 -19.44
CA LEU A 33 3.70 -19.05 -19.61
C LEU A 33 4.41 -19.45 -20.92
N TRP A 34 4.12 -18.76 -22.02
CA TRP A 34 4.78 -19.01 -23.31
C TRP A 34 6.29 -18.80 -23.25
N ARG A 35 6.76 -17.71 -22.64
CA ARG A 35 8.20 -17.43 -22.48
C ARG A 35 8.88 -18.40 -21.54
N GLN A 36 8.19 -18.83 -20.48
CA GLN A 36 8.74 -19.71 -19.45
C GLN A 36 8.45 -21.20 -19.72
N ARG A 37 8.02 -21.57 -20.93
CA ARG A 37 7.69 -22.96 -21.28
C ARG A 37 8.84 -23.95 -21.07
N SER A 38 10.09 -23.49 -21.19
CA SER A 38 11.27 -24.33 -20.89
C SER A 38 11.44 -24.65 -19.41
N LEU A 39 10.85 -23.85 -18.52
CA LEU A 39 10.83 -24.10 -17.06
C LEU A 39 9.75 -25.11 -16.65
N MET A 40 8.80 -25.43 -17.52
CA MET A 40 7.69 -26.35 -17.28
C MET A 40 8.04 -27.84 -17.47
N HIS A 41 9.32 -28.16 -17.65
CA HIS A 41 9.77 -29.53 -17.87
C HIS A 41 9.53 -30.42 -16.62
N PRO A 42 8.99 -31.65 -16.76
CA PRO A 42 8.66 -32.54 -15.62
C PRO A 42 9.84 -32.79 -14.66
N ARG A 43 11.08 -32.81 -15.20
CA ARG A 43 12.33 -32.93 -14.41
C ARG A 43 12.60 -31.76 -13.45
N ARG A 44 11.87 -30.64 -13.54
CA ARG A 44 12.05 -29.43 -12.70
C ARG A 44 11.05 -29.33 -11.55
N GLY A 45 10.34 -30.42 -11.23
CA GLY A 45 9.60 -30.64 -9.97
C GLY A 45 8.85 -29.41 -9.43
N ARG A 46 9.28 -28.89 -8.28
CA ARG A 46 8.65 -27.77 -7.56
C ARG A 46 8.58 -26.46 -8.36
N VAL A 47 9.52 -26.22 -9.28
CA VAL A 47 9.54 -25.02 -10.14
C VAL A 47 8.47 -25.10 -11.21
N ALA A 48 8.28 -26.28 -11.80
CA ALA A 48 7.17 -26.50 -12.71
C ALA A 48 5.84 -26.35 -11.94
N PHE A 49 5.70 -26.99 -10.77
CA PHE A 49 4.48 -26.91 -9.97
C PHE A 49 4.09 -25.47 -9.56
N SER A 50 5.05 -24.63 -9.16
CA SER A 50 4.77 -23.24 -8.77
C SER A 50 4.31 -22.36 -9.95
N LEU A 51 4.83 -22.61 -11.15
CA LEU A 51 4.39 -21.97 -12.39
C LEU A 51 3.00 -22.46 -12.83
N PHE A 52 2.74 -23.76 -12.69
CA PHE A 52 1.47 -24.41 -13.01
C PHE A 52 0.33 -24.04 -12.05
N GLY A 53 0.60 -23.82 -10.75
CA GLY A 53 -0.46 -23.67 -9.75
C GLY A 53 -1.32 -22.42 -9.93
N HIS A 54 -0.82 -21.26 -9.50
CA HIS A 54 -1.70 -20.09 -9.34
C HIS A 54 -1.94 -19.30 -10.65
N LYS A 55 -0.94 -19.26 -11.54
CA LYS A 55 -1.00 -18.44 -12.76
C LYS A 55 -1.71 -19.16 -13.90
N LEU A 56 -1.38 -20.43 -14.13
CA LEU A 56 -2.01 -21.23 -15.18
C LEU A 56 -3.50 -21.46 -14.90
N LEU A 57 -3.87 -21.81 -13.66
CA LEU A 57 -5.26 -22.10 -13.31
C LEU A 57 -6.16 -20.86 -13.48
N LYS A 58 -5.67 -19.66 -13.10
CA LYS A 58 -6.41 -18.40 -13.29
C LYS A 58 -6.52 -17.98 -14.76
N THR A 59 -5.54 -18.36 -15.58
CA THR A 59 -5.51 -17.97 -17.00
C THR A 59 -6.22 -18.97 -17.91
N LEU A 60 -6.08 -20.28 -17.68
CA LEU A 60 -6.72 -21.32 -18.47
C LEU A 60 -8.06 -21.79 -17.90
N GLY A 61 -8.36 -21.50 -16.63
CA GLY A 61 -9.65 -21.81 -15.99
C GLY A 61 -10.89 -21.52 -16.84
N PRO A 62 -11.00 -20.37 -17.51
CA PRO A 62 -12.12 -20.10 -18.41
C PRO A 62 -12.26 -21.10 -19.57
N LEU A 63 -11.13 -21.54 -20.14
CA LEU A 63 -11.12 -22.50 -21.23
C LEU A 63 -11.57 -23.89 -20.75
N TRP A 64 -11.17 -24.28 -19.54
CA TRP A 64 -11.62 -25.54 -18.92
C TRP A 64 -13.12 -25.52 -18.63
N ILE A 65 -13.63 -24.43 -18.07
CA ILE A 65 -15.06 -24.27 -17.79
C ILE A 65 -15.87 -24.32 -19.10
N LEU A 66 -15.41 -23.62 -20.14
CA LEU A 66 -16.05 -23.63 -21.44
C LEU A 66 -16.01 -25.02 -22.10
N GLY A 67 -14.84 -25.68 -22.07
CA GLY A 67 -14.69 -27.03 -22.62
C GLY A 67 -15.56 -28.06 -21.90
N LEU A 68 -15.63 -27.98 -20.56
CA LEU A 68 -16.52 -28.82 -19.76
C LEU A 68 -17.99 -28.55 -20.10
N ALA A 69 -18.40 -27.29 -20.20
CA ALA A 69 -19.78 -26.92 -20.57
C ALA A 69 -20.17 -27.45 -21.95
N ILE A 70 -19.27 -27.33 -22.94
CA ILE A 70 -19.48 -27.88 -24.29
C ILE A 70 -19.59 -29.41 -24.24
N TRP A 71 -18.70 -30.07 -23.49
CA TRP A 71 -18.71 -31.53 -23.37
C TRP A 71 -19.98 -32.06 -22.69
N VAL A 72 -20.41 -31.43 -21.59
CA VAL A 72 -21.66 -31.77 -20.89
C VAL A 72 -22.86 -31.59 -21.81
N ASN A 73 -22.94 -30.47 -22.54
CA ASN A 73 -24.02 -30.21 -23.48
C ASN A 73 -24.03 -31.21 -24.66
N ALA A 74 -22.86 -31.52 -25.22
CA ALA A 74 -22.75 -32.51 -26.29
C ALA A 74 -23.23 -33.90 -25.85
N ARG A 75 -22.91 -34.30 -24.60
CA ARG A 75 -23.40 -35.56 -24.02
C ARG A 75 -24.89 -35.52 -23.69
N ALA A 76 -25.43 -34.38 -23.27
CA ALA A 76 -26.86 -34.20 -23.02
C ALA A 76 -27.70 -34.39 -24.29
N ILE A 77 -27.22 -33.88 -25.44
CA ILE A 77 -27.89 -34.04 -26.75
C ILE A 77 -28.04 -35.52 -27.13
N THR A 78 -27.07 -36.36 -26.78
CA THR A 78 -27.12 -37.81 -27.04
C THR A 78 -28.00 -38.61 -26.06
N GLY A 79 -28.78 -37.94 -25.21
CA GLY A 79 -29.71 -38.60 -24.25
C GLY A 79 -29.03 -39.18 -23.00
N SER A 80 -27.88 -38.64 -22.58
CA SER A 80 -27.17 -39.14 -21.40
C SER A 80 -27.79 -38.68 -20.08
N ALA A 81 -27.39 -39.31 -18.97
CA ALA A 81 -27.75 -38.88 -17.60
C ALA A 81 -27.29 -37.44 -17.25
N LEU A 82 -26.53 -36.77 -18.12
CA LEU A 82 -26.05 -35.41 -17.91
C LEU A 82 -27.04 -34.32 -18.37
N THR A 83 -28.17 -34.68 -18.99
CA THR A 83 -29.18 -33.71 -19.45
C THR A 83 -29.68 -32.75 -18.36
N PRO A 84 -29.99 -33.20 -17.12
CA PRO A 84 -30.39 -32.29 -16.05
C PRO A 84 -29.30 -31.27 -15.68
N LEU A 85 -28.03 -31.68 -15.74
CA LEU A 85 -26.89 -30.81 -15.46
C LEU A 85 -26.69 -29.75 -16.56
N ALA A 86 -26.88 -30.14 -17.83
CA ALA A 86 -26.85 -29.20 -18.95
C ALA A 86 -27.95 -28.13 -18.82
N VAL A 87 -29.20 -28.56 -18.59
CA VAL A 87 -30.35 -27.64 -18.43
C VAL A 87 -30.16 -26.70 -17.23
N ALA A 88 -29.71 -27.22 -16.08
CA ALA A 88 -29.42 -26.39 -14.92
C ALA A 88 -28.30 -25.38 -15.20
N GLY A 89 -27.22 -25.80 -15.87
CA GLY A 89 -26.11 -24.94 -16.27
C GLY A 89 -26.55 -23.81 -17.19
N ASP A 90 -27.32 -24.12 -18.23
CA ASP A 90 -27.84 -23.14 -19.19
C ASP A 90 -28.81 -22.16 -18.54
N THR A 91 -29.65 -22.63 -17.61
CA THR A 91 -30.56 -21.79 -16.83
C THR A 91 -29.79 -20.79 -15.97
N VAL A 92 -28.75 -21.25 -15.26
CA VAL A 92 -27.88 -20.38 -14.46
C VAL A 92 -27.18 -19.38 -15.36
N LEU A 93 -26.62 -19.79 -16.49
CA LEU A 93 -25.97 -18.89 -17.45
C LEU A 93 -26.95 -17.83 -17.98
N GLY A 94 -28.17 -18.22 -18.31
CA GLY A 94 -29.24 -17.31 -18.75
C GLY A 94 -29.59 -16.27 -17.68
N LEU A 95 -29.73 -16.69 -16.41
CA LEU A 95 -29.96 -15.78 -15.29
C LEU A 95 -28.80 -14.80 -15.08
N LEU A 96 -27.56 -15.26 -15.22
CA LEU A 96 -26.38 -14.40 -15.11
C LEU A 96 -26.31 -13.40 -16.26
N LEU A 97 -26.60 -13.80 -17.51
CA LEU A 97 -26.66 -12.88 -18.65
C LEU A 97 -27.78 -11.85 -18.50
N ALA A 98 -28.97 -12.29 -18.07
CA ALA A 98 -30.10 -11.41 -17.77
C ALA A 98 -29.74 -10.39 -16.68
N SER A 99 -29.01 -10.81 -15.65
CA SER A 99 -28.54 -9.91 -14.59
C SER A 99 -27.58 -8.82 -15.11
N LEU A 100 -26.75 -9.13 -16.10
CA LEU A 100 -25.87 -8.12 -16.73
C LEU A 100 -26.68 -7.08 -17.51
N ALA A 101 -27.74 -7.51 -18.21
CA ALA A 101 -28.68 -6.60 -18.87
C ALA A 101 -29.44 -5.74 -17.85
N TRP A 102 -29.93 -6.35 -16.76
CA TRP A 102 -30.60 -5.67 -15.65
C TRP A 102 -29.72 -4.57 -15.03
N ARG A 103 -28.42 -4.85 -14.86
CA ARG A 103 -27.46 -3.87 -14.35
C ARG A 103 -27.18 -2.73 -15.33
N ARG A 104 -27.25 -2.96 -16.65
CA ARG A 104 -27.16 -1.88 -17.65
C ARG A 104 -28.32 -0.89 -17.54
N LEU A 105 -29.48 -1.35 -17.05
CA LEU A 105 -30.64 -0.50 -16.77
C LEU A 105 -30.55 0.24 -15.42
N GLY A 106 -29.44 0.10 -14.68
CA GLY A 106 -29.22 0.81 -13.41
C GLY A 106 -29.98 0.23 -12.21
N LEU A 107 -30.59 -0.95 -12.35
CA LEU A 107 -31.42 -1.55 -11.31
C LEU A 107 -30.57 -2.38 -10.31
N PRO A 108 -30.93 -2.38 -9.01
CA PRO A 108 -30.20 -3.13 -7.98
C PRO A 108 -30.38 -4.65 -8.15
N LEU A 109 -29.35 -5.42 -7.78
CA LEU A 109 -29.32 -6.88 -7.86
C LEU A 109 -29.07 -7.52 -6.50
N PRO A 110 -29.61 -8.74 -6.25
CA PRO A 110 -29.21 -9.55 -5.10
C PRO A 110 -27.71 -9.83 -5.11
N ARG A 111 -27.07 -9.83 -3.93
CA ARG A 111 -25.62 -10.01 -3.79
C ARG A 111 -25.08 -11.30 -4.42
N SER A 112 -25.85 -12.38 -4.37
CA SER A 112 -25.48 -13.68 -4.98
C SER A 112 -25.41 -13.59 -6.50
N LEU A 113 -26.43 -12.99 -7.12
CA LEU A 113 -26.50 -12.76 -8.56
C LEU A 113 -25.40 -11.82 -9.04
N GLU A 114 -25.10 -10.77 -8.25
CA GLU A 114 -24.02 -9.84 -8.55
C GLU A 114 -22.65 -10.54 -8.57
N ARG A 115 -22.37 -11.41 -7.60
CA ARG A 115 -21.14 -12.21 -7.57
C ARG A 115 -21.04 -13.16 -8.76
N GLY A 116 -22.13 -13.82 -9.12
CA GLY A 116 -22.18 -14.71 -10.29
C GLY A 116 -21.95 -13.95 -11.60
N ALA A 117 -22.60 -12.80 -11.77
CA ALA A 117 -22.44 -11.94 -12.94
C ALA A 117 -21.00 -11.40 -13.06
N TYR A 118 -20.42 -11.01 -11.93
CA TYR A 118 -19.01 -10.62 -11.84
C TYR A 118 -18.08 -11.76 -12.27
N ALA A 119 -18.33 -12.98 -11.79
CA ALA A 119 -17.55 -14.16 -12.18
C ALA A 119 -17.65 -14.41 -13.69
N LEU A 120 -18.85 -14.34 -14.28
CA LEU A 120 -19.06 -14.50 -15.72
C LEU A 120 -18.28 -13.45 -16.53
N VAL A 121 -18.37 -12.16 -16.16
CA VAL A 121 -17.61 -11.07 -16.79
C VAL A 121 -16.10 -11.32 -16.70
N ALA A 122 -15.61 -11.80 -15.56
CA ALA A 122 -14.20 -12.11 -15.38
C ALA A 122 -13.74 -13.28 -16.28
N GLN A 123 -14.56 -14.33 -16.42
CA GLN A 123 -14.25 -15.46 -17.32
C GLN A 123 -14.22 -15.01 -18.78
N SER A 124 -15.23 -14.26 -19.24
CA SER A 124 -15.28 -13.73 -20.60
C SER A 124 -14.11 -12.78 -20.90
N ALA A 125 -13.76 -11.91 -19.95
CA ALA A 125 -12.60 -11.03 -20.06
C ALA A 125 -11.29 -11.81 -20.22
N CYS A 126 -11.13 -12.89 -19.46
CA CYS A 126 -9.96 -13.75 -19.53
C CYS A 126 -9.83 -14.40 -20.93
N GLY A 127 -10.94 -14.94 -21.46
CA GLY A 127 -11.00 -15.48 -22.82
C GLY A 127 -10.62 -14.45 -23.90
N VAL A 128 -11.15 -13.22 -23.80
CA VAL A 128 -10.77 -12.13 -24.72
C VAL A 128 -9.28 -11.80 -24.61
N GLY A 129 -8.71 -11.77 -23.40
CA GLY A 129 -7.27 -11.56 -23.18
C GLY A 129 -6.40 -12.63 -23.85
N ILE A 130 -6.82 -13.91 -23.76
CA ILE A 130 -6.17 -15.04 -24.43
C ILE A 130 -6.25 -14.89 -25.95
N LEU A 131 -7.43 -14.62 -26.49
CA LEU A 131 -7.63 -14.45 -27.95
C LEU A 131 -6.79 -13.28 -28.49
N ARG A 132 -6.76 -12.15 -27.78
CA ARG A 132 -5.92 -11.00 -28.15
C ARG A 132 -4.43 -11.34 -28.19
N PHE A 133 -3.96 -12.22 -27.30
CA PHE A 133 -2.58 -12.74 -27.35
C PHE A 133 -2.35 -13.63 -28.57
N LEU A 134 -3.23 -14.60 -28.80
CA LEU A 134 -3.11 -15.58 -29.90
C LEU A 134 -3.17 -14.91 -31.28
N VAL A 135 -4.05 -13.92 -31.45
CA VAL A 135 -4.22 -13.16 -32.70
C VAL A 135 -3.15 -12.06 -32.84
N GLY A 136 -2.37 -11.78 -31.79
CA GLY A 136 -1.27 -10.81 -31.84
C GLY A 136 -1.71 -9.34 -31.84
N ILE A 137 -2.97 -9.05 -31.50
CA ILE A 137 -3.57 -7.69 -31.51
C ILE A 137 -2.80 -6.72 -30.60
N ASP A 138 -2.32 -7.20 -29.45
CA ASP A 138 -1.60 -6.38 -28.45
C ASP A 138 -0.07 -6.42 -28.63
N GLY A 139 0.42 -7.04 -29.71
CA GLY A 139 1.84 -7.27 -29.95
C GLY A 139 2.44 -8.40 -29.10
N THR A 140 3.41 -9.13 -29.65
CA THR A 140 4.03 -10.31 -29.00
C THR A 140 5.06 -9.98 -27.91
N ARG A 141 5.40 -8.70 -27.73
CA ARG A 141 6.49 -8.27 -26.85
C ARG A 141 5.95 -7.29 -25.83
N TRP A 142 6.12 -7.61 -24.54
CA TRP A 142 6.30 -6.59 -23.51
C TRP A 142 7.31 -5.59 -24.04
N ARG A 143 6.84 -4.42 -24.47
CA ARG A 143 7.70 -3.25 -24.57
C ARG A 143 7.81 -2.75 -23.15
N ARG A 144 9.04 -2.59 -22.65
CA ARG A 144 9.25 -1.71 -21.50
C ARG A 144 8.58 -0.39 -21.90
N PRO A 145 7.66 0.16 -21.09
CA PRO A 145 7.22 1.53 -21.34
C PRO A 145 8.50 2.38 -21.43
N PRO A 146 8.57 3.37 -22.34
CA PRO A 146 9.63 4.37 -22.27
C PRO A 146 9.76 4.84 -20.82
N GLU A 147 10.97 5.02 -20.32
CA GLU A 147 11.25 5.29 -18.90
C GLU A 147 10.36 6.41 -18.34
N ASN A 148 10.14 7.41 -19.18
CA ASN A 148 9.31 8.60 -18.97
C ASN A 148 7.81 8.26 -18.83
N GLN A 149 7.33 7.24 -19.55
CA GLN A 149 5.94 6.76 -19.52
C GLN A 149 5.69 5.77 -18.38
N ALA A 150 6.68 4.95 -18.01
CA ALA A 150 6.61 4.09 -16.84
C ALA A 150 6.39 4.91 -15.55
N LEU A 151 7.11 6.04 -15.44
CA LEU A 151 6.93 7.03 -14.38
C LEU A 151 5.52 7.67 -14.36
N SER A 152 4.89 7.87 -15.53
CA SER A 152 3.52 8.41 -15.61
C SER A 152 2.42 7.39 -15.28
N LEU A 153 2.65 6.10 -15.56
CA LEU A 153 1.67 5.03 -15.38
C LEU A 153 1.58 4.53 -13.92
N HIS A 154 2.57 4.84 -13.10
CA HIS A 154 2.64 4.43 -11.68
C HIS A 154 2.27 5.52 -10.68
N ARG A 155 1.68 6.65 -11.11
CA ARG A 155 1.15 7.60 -10.12
C ARG A 155 -0.03 6.96 -9.39
N PRO A 156 0.09 6.67 -8.07
CA PRO A 156 -1.03 6.12 -7.34
C PRO A 156 -2.18 7.11 -7.40
N ALA A 157 -3.39 6.60 -7.64
CA ALA A 157 -4.57 7.44 -7.73
C ALA A 157 -4.71 8.26 -6.45
N ARG A 158 -5.07 9.54 -6.53
CA ARG A 158 -5.27 10.33 -5.30
C ARG A 158 -6.41 9.72 -4.46
N PRO A 159 -6.29 9.68 -3.13
CA PRO A 159 -7.39 9.28 -2.26
C PRO A 159 -8.66 10.12 -2.54
N PRO A 160 -9.86 9.54 -2.37
CA PRO A 160 -11.13 10.25 -2.54
C PRO A 160 -11.16 11.55 -1.74
N ARG A 161 -11.80 12.59 -2.29
CA ARG A 161 -11.88 13.91 -1.66
C ARG A 161 -12.43 13.83 -0.22
N SER A 162 -13.42 12.97 0.01
CA SER A 162 -14.01 12.72 1.33
C SER A 162 -12.98 12.26 2.36
N VAL A 163 -12.11 11.30 2.00
CA VAL A 163 -11.05 10.81 2.89
C VAL A 163 -10.00 11.89 3.14
N ARG A 164 -9.62 12.66 2.12
CA ARG A 164 -8.65 13.76 2.30
C ARG A 164 -9.18 14.85 3.24
N ILE A 165 -10.46 15.21 3.12
CA ILE A 165 -11.11 16.16 4.02
C ILE A 165 -11.16 15.58 5.44
N ALA A 166 -11.63 14.34 5.60
CA ALA A 166 -11.68 13.68 6.90
C ALA A 166 -10.30 13.62 7.56
N LYS A 167 -9.26 13.23 6.82
CA LYS A 167 -7.88 13.19 7.29
C LYS A 167 -7.38 14.55 7.72
N ARG A 168 -7.61 15.57 6.92
CA ARG A 168 -7.19 16.94 7.28
C ARG A 168 -7.94 17.46 8.51
N SER A 169 -9.23 17.16 8.64
CA SER A 169 -10.02 17.54 9.83
C SER A 169 -9.50 16.85 11.09
N VAL A 170 -9.22 15.54 11.02
CA VAL A 170 -8.61 14.79 12.15
C VAL A 170 -7.26 15.39 12.52
N ASP A 171 -6.40 15.66 11.53
CA ASP A 171 -5.09 16.29 11.76
C ASP A 171 -5.20 17.62 12.48
N ILE A 172 -6.12 18.50 12.07
CA ILE A 172 -6.32 19.81 12.70
C ILE A 172 -6.86 19.65 14.12
N ILE A 173 -7.93 18.88 14.32
CA ILE A 173 -8.61 18.74 15.62
C ILE A 173 -7.67 18.11 16.65
N VAL A 174 -7.06 16.97 16.31
CA VAL A 174 -6.22 16.22 17.25
C VAL A 174 -4.91 16.96 17.51
N SER A 175 -4.28 17.57 16.50
CA SER A 175 -3.05 18.35 16.74
C SER A 175 -3.31 19.61 17.56
N SER A 176 -4.45 20.28 17.35
CA SER A 176 -4.82 21.47 18.15
C SER A 176 -5.03 21.10 19.61
N LEU A 177 -5.75 19.99 19.88
CA LEU A 177 -5.94 19.48 21.23
C LEU A 177 -4.61 19.06 21.88
N ALA A 178 -3.77 18.33 21.15
CA ALA A 178 -2.46 17.92 21.64
C ALA A 178 -1.55 19.12 21.95
N ILE A 179 -1.56 20.16 21.10
CA ILE A 179 -0.82 21.40 21.35
C ILE A 179 -1.35 22.10 22.60
N LEU A 180 -2.67 22.23 22.74
CA LEU A 180 -3.28 22.87 23.90
C LEU A 180 -2.89 22.18 25.21
N VAL A 181 -2.95 20.84 25.23
CA VAL A 181 -2.55 20.03 26.41
C VAL A 181 -1.04 20.10 26.67
N SER A 182 -0.22 20.14 25.62
CA SER A 182 1.25 20.22 25.75
C SER A 182 1.79 21.63 26.00
N LEU A 183 0.97 22.67 25.85
CA LEU A 183 1.37 24.07 26.01
C LEU A 183 2.08 24.38 27.33
N PRO A 184 1.62 23.92 28.52
CA PRO A 184 2.35 24.12 29.77
C PRO A 184 3.66 23.32 29.83
N LEU A 185 3.77 22.21 29.11
CA LEU A 185 4.93 21.32 29.13
C LEU A 185 6.08 21.83 28.23
N ILE A 186 5.74 22.43 27.08
CA ILE A 186 6.72 22.97 26.11
C ILE A 186 7.77 23.89 26.75
N PRO A 187 7.43 24.92 27.56
CA PRO A 187 8.43 25.79 28.17
C PRO A 187 9.28 25.06 29.22
N LEU A 188 8.70 24.10 29.95
CA LEU A 188 9.44 23.29 30.93
C LEU A 188 10.48 22.40 30.24
N VAL A 189 10.10 21.76 29.12
CA VAL A 189 11.03 20.97 28.29
C VAL A 189 12.12 21.85 27.70
N ALA A 190 11.75 23.04 27.19
CA ALA A 190 12.72 23.99 26.65
C ALA A 190 13.74 24.44 27.71
N LEU A 191 13.29 24.73 28.93
CA LEU A 191 14.15 25.08 30.06
C LEU A 191 15.07 23.91 30.44
N ALA A 192 14.54 22.70 30.57
CA ALA A 192 15.32 21.51 30.89
C ALA A 192 16.44 21.25 29.87
N ILE A 193 16.17 21.44 28.57
CA ILE A 193 17.19 21.29 27.51
C ILE A 193 18.29 22.35 27.63
N ARG A 194 17.92 23.61 27.93
CA ARG A 194 18.87 24.73 28.09
C ARG A 194 19.77 24.57 29.30
N LEU A 195 19.22 24.09 30.42
CA LEU A 195 19.97 23.84 31.65
C LEU A 195 20.91 22.63 31.51
N ASN A 196 20.52 21.63 30.74
CA ASN A 196 21.29 20.40 30.59
C ASN A 196 22.42 20.48 29.54
N SER A 197 22.31 21.37 28.54
CA SER A 197 23.35 21.52 27.50
C SER A 197 23.31 22.90 26.81
N PRO A 198 24.47 23.50 26.47
CA PRO A 198 24.51 24.78 25.76
C PRO A 198 23.88 24.67 24.35
N GLY A 199 23.42 25.79 23.78
CA GLY A 199 22.89 25.88 22.40
C GLY A 199 21.36 25.89 22.25
N PRO A 200 20.83 25.69 21.02
CA PRO A 200 19.42 25.85 20.70
C PRO A 200 18.52 24.72 21.23
N VAL A 201 17.30 25.08 21.64
CA VAL A 201 16.29 24.12 22.14
C VAL A 201 15.76 23.21 21.03
N LEU A 202 15.57 23.76 19.83
CA LEU A 202 15.03 23.03 18.70
C LEU A 202 16.16 22.50 17.82
N TYR A 203 16.07 21.23 17.47
CA TYR A 203 16.84 20.60 16.41
C TYR A 203 16.05 20.64 15.11
N ARG A 204 16.72 20.93 14.00
CA ARG A 204 16.15 21.06 12.66
C ARG A 204 16.81 20.06 11.73
N GLN A 205 16.02 19.39 10.91
CA GLN A 205 16.53 18.36 10.02
C GLN A 205 15.81 18.35 8.69
N GLU A 206 16.59 18.28 7.61
CA GLU A 206 16.04 18.13 6.27
C GLU A 206 15.48 16.73 6.05
N ARG A 207 14.29 16.71 5.46
CA ARG A 207 13.50 15.52 5.22
C ARG A 207 12.82 15.60 3.86
N VAL A 208 12.64 14.45 3.21
CA VAL A 208 12.01 14.36 1.88
C VAL A 208 10.51 14.15 2.01
N ALA A 209 9.74 14.87 1.20
CA ALA A 209 8.30 14.75 1.03
C ALA A 209 7.92 14.76 -0.45
N LYS A 210 6.65 14.49 -0.75
CA LYS A 210 6.06 14.72 -2.08
C LYS A 210 4.87 15.65 -1.98
N ASP A 211 4.71 16.52 -2.96
CA ASP A 211 3.53 17.37 -3.09
C ASP A 211 2.35 16.59 -3.71
N ASP A 212 1.18 17.23 -3.78
CA ASP A 212 -0.01 16.60 -4.35
C ASP A 212 0.18 16.26 -5.84
N ALA A 213 1.05 16.96 -6.57
CA ALA A 213 1.39 16.71 -7.97
C ALA A 213 2.41 15.57 -8.16
N GLY A 214 2.94 15.03 -7.06
CA GLY A 214 3.91 13.96 -7.02
C GLY A 214 5.37 14.41 -7.15
N ASN A 215 5.63 15.72 -7.06
CA ASN A 215 6.98 16.27 -7.09
C ASN A 215 7.64 16.11 -5.73
N GLY A 216 8.87 15.62 -5.70
CA GLY A 216 9.67 15.55 -4.47
C GLY A 216 10.11 16.94 -4.04
N TYR A 217 10.03 17.23 -2.74
CA TYR A 217 10.61 18.43 -2.14
C TYR A 217 11.23 18.11 -0.79
N GLN A 218 12.17 18.95 -0.35
CA GLN A 218 12.77 18.86 0.97
C GLN A 218 12.09 19.86 1.91
N PHE A 219 11.90 19.48 3.17
CA PHE A 219 11.38 20.36 4.20
C PHE A 219 12.12 20.17 5.51
N LEU A 220 12.07 21.21 6.36
CA LEU A 220 12.68 21.18 7.68
C LEU A 220 11.71 20.59 8.68
N LEU A 221 12.10 19.45 9.26
CA LEU A 221 11.43 18.82 10.38
C LEU A 221 12.03 19.36 11.70
N TYR A 222 11.14 19.76 12.61
CA TYR A 222 11.51 20.31 13.93
C TYR A 222 11.28 19.29 15.04
N LYS A 223 12.25 19.16 15.95
CA LYS A 223 12.14 18.39 17.19
C LYS A 223 12.78 19.16 18.34
N PHE A 224 12.49 18.75 19.57
CA PHE A 224 13.35 19.15 20.67
C PHE A 224 14.71 18.46 20.55
N ARG A 225 15.76 19.19 20.91
CA ARG A 225 17.11 18.68 20.88
C ARG A 225 17.30 17.63 21.97
N THR A 226 17.69 16.43 21.55
CA THR A 226 17.95 15.29 22.45
C THR A 226 19.43 14.89 22.49
N MET A 227 20.23 15.37 21.54
CA MET A 227 21.67 15.12 21.43
C MET A 227 22.48 16.40 21.66
N ARG A 228 23.77 16.23 21.96
CA ARG A 228 24.74 17.34 22.04
C ARG A 228 24.93 18.01 20.67
N ILE A 229 25.45 19.24 20.63
CA ILE A 229 25.62 19.99 19.36
C ILE A 229 26.67 19.33 18.46
N ASP A 230 27.72 18.78 19.06
CA ASP A 230 28.83 18.08 18.41
C ASP A 230 28.43 16.68 17.88
N ALA A 231 27.19 16.24 18.11
CA ALA A 231 26.73 14.90 17.76
C ALA A 231 26.77 14.58 16.25
N GLU A 232 26.67 15.59 15.38
CA GLU A 232 26.74 15.44 13.92
C GLU A 232 27.91 16.23 13.32
N ALA A 233 28.96 16.51 14.11
CA ALA A 233 30.11 17.33 13.67
C ALA A 233 30.85 16.75 12.45
N ASP A 234 30.83 15.42 12.28
CA ASP A 234 31.47 14.73 11.15
C ASP A 234 30.62 14.72 9.87
N GLY A 235 29.45 15.38 9.86
CA GLY A 235 28.59 15.55 8.68
C GLY A 235 27.90 14.29 8.14
N ALA A 236 28.24 13.10 8.64
CA ALA A 236 27.64 11.84 8.22
C ALA A 236 26.31 11.59 8.93
N ALA A 237 25.25 11.35 8.15
CA ALA A 237 23.97 10.89 8.67
C ALA A 237 24.06 9.42 9.11
N ILE A 238 24.51 9.18 10.34
CA ILE A 238 24.60 7.83 10.91
C ILE A 238 23.24 7.45 11.52
N TRP A 239 22.78 6.21 11.29
CA TRP A 239 21.63 5.68 12.01
C TRP A 239 21.90 5.66 13.51
N ALA A 240 20.88 6.00 14.32
CA ALA A 240 21.03 6.00 15.77
C ALA A 240 21.31 4.57 16.26
N GLN A 241 22.38 4.38 17.02
CA GLN A 241 22.75 3.10 17.63
C GLN A 241 22.02 2.90 18.98
N GLU A 242 22.12 1.69 19.55
CA GLU A 242 21.69 1.43 20.92
C GLU A 242 22.63 2.16 21.89
N ASP A 243 22.08 2.86 22.89
CA ASP A 243 22.84 3.64 23.88
C ASP A 243 23.86 4.63 23.28
N ASP A 244 23.38 5.44 22.33
CA ASP A 244 24.19 6.44 21.65
C ASP A 244 24.75 7.48 22.65
N PRO A 245 26.09 7.57 22.82
CA PRO A 245 26.73 8.43 23.82
C PRO A 245 26.51 9.93 23.56
N ARG A 246 26.01 10.27 22.37
CA ARG A 246 25.69 11.65 21.99
C ARG A 246 24.37 12.13 22.61
N VAL A 247 23.54 11.23 23.14
CA VAL A 247 22.25 11.54 23.75
C VAL A 247 22.45 12.11 25.15
N THR A 248 21.81 13.24 25.43
CA THR A 248 21.87 13.87 26.75
C THR A 248 20.92 13.20 27.74
N ALA A 249 21.12 13.35 29.06
CA ALA A 249 20.24 12.75 30.08
C ALA A 249 18.76 13.17 29.89
N VAL A 250 18.50 14.48 29.75
CA VAL A 250 17.16 15.00 29.40
C VAL A 250 16.70 14.46 28.05
N GLY A 251 17.60 14.38 27.07
CA GLY A 251 17.30 13.83 25.75
C GLY A 251 16.82 12.39 25.76
N GLY A 252 17.42 11.54 26.59
CA GLY A 252 16.98 10.15 26.79
C GLY A 252 15.55 10.09 27.32
N PHE A 253 15.23 10.89 28.34
CA PHE A 253 13.85 10.99 28.84
C PHE A 253 12.86 11.46 27.77
N LEU A 254 13.22 12.48 26.99
CA LEU A 254 12.37 13.00 25.92
C LEU A 254 12.12 11.97 24.81
N ARG A 255 13.13 11.17 24.44
CA ARG A 255 12.99 10.09 23.44
C ARG A 255 12.12 8.95 23.93
N LYS A 256 12.28 8.56 25.21
CA LYS A 256 11.47 7.52 25.87
C LYS A 256 9.99 7.89 25.90
N THR A 257 9.71 9.15 26.22
CA THR A 257 8.34 9.68 26.32
C THR A 257 7.79 10.22 24.99
N ARG A 258 8.59 10.24 23.91
CA ARG A 258 8.29 10.87 22.62
C ARG A 258 7.96 12.36 22.70
N LEU A 259 8.27 13.01 23.81
CA LEU A 259 8.07 14.45 23.98
C LEU A 259 8.96 15.25 23.03
N ASP A 260 10.05 14.66 22.54
CA ASP A 260 10.93 15.30 21.55
C ASP A 260 10.21 15.63 20.23
N GLU A 261 9.11 14.94 19.91
CA GLU A 261 8.37 15.12 18.66
C GLU A 261 7.25 16.16 18.75
N LEU A 262 6.95 16.74 19.93
CA LEU A 262 5.89 17.75 20.10
C LEU A 262 5.97 18.93 19.12
N PRO A 263 7.15 19.50 18.78
CA PRO A 263 7.23 20.60 17.81
C PRO A 263 6.68 20.25 16.41
N GLN A 264 6.60 18.95 16.06
CA GLN A 264 6.03 18.50 14.79
C GLN A 264 4.52 18.73 14.70
N LEU A 265 3.80 18.82 15.83
CA LEU A 265 2.35 19.09 15.84
C LEU A 265 2.03 20.44 15.15
N PHE A 266 2.90 21.44 15.30
CA PHE A 266 2.75 22.72 14.60
C PHE A 266 2.91 22.57 13.08
N GLN A 267 3.77 21.66 12.62
CA GLN A 267 3.93 21.37 11.19
C GLN A 267 2.71 20.63 10.64
N VAL A 268 2.07 19.78 11.46
CA VAL A 268 0.78 19.16 11.11
C VAL A 268 -0.30 20.25 10.98
N LEU A 269 -0.41 21.18 11.93
CA LEU A 269 -1.36 22.29 11.81
C LEU A 269 -1.12 23.16 10.57
N ARG A 270 0.14 23.47 10.24
CA ARG A 270 0.51 24.21 9.02
C ARG A 270 0.21 23.41 7.74
N GLY A 271 0.02 22.10 7.85
CA GLY A 271 -0.28 21.21 6.72
C GLY A 271 0.95 20.71 5.97
N GLY A 272 2.16 20.84 6.53
CA GLY A 272 3.37 20.24 5.97
C GLY A 272 3.49 18.75 6.29
N MET A 273 2.85 18.30 7.37
CA MET A 273 2.82 16.91 7.85
C MET A 273 1.38 16.49 8.17
N THR A 274 1.21 15.20 8.50
CA THR A 274 -0.01 14.61 9.06
C THR A 274 0.33 13.90 10.37
N LEU A 275 -0.65 13.61 11.23
CA LEU A 275 -0.42 12.84 12.44
C LEU A 275 0.05 11.41 12.11
N ILE A 276 -0.67 10.76 11.20
CA ILE A 276 -0.44 9.38 10.81
C ILE A 276 -0.08 9.28 9.33
N GLY A 277 1.07 8.73 9.02
CA GLY A 277 1.55 8.56 7.66
C GLY A 277 2.96 7.96 7.62
N PRO A 278 3.52 7.77 6.42
CA PRO A 278 4.89 7.28 6.28
C PRO A 278 5.87 8.28 6.91
N ARG A 279 6.84 7.77 7.66
CA ARG A 279 7.87 8.62 8.27
C ARG A 279 8.80 9.16 7.18
N PRO A 280 9.06 10.48 7.12
CA PRO A 280 9.92 11.03 6.09
C PRO A 280 11.38 10.70 6.36
N GLU A 281 12.14 10.39 5.31
CA GLU A 281 13.58 10.07 5.43
C GLU A 281 14.48 11.25 5.09
N ARG A 282 15.72 11.20 5.56
CA ARG A 282 16.76 12.19 5.22
C ARG A 282 17.13 12.04 3.74
N PRO A 283 17.43 13.14 3.02
CA PRO A 283 17.86 13.08 1.62
C PRO A 283 18.99 12.07 1.37
N SER A 284 20.05 12.13 2.18
CA SER A 284 21.20 11.23 2.07
C SER A 284 20.86 9.74 2.21
N ILE A 285 19.84 9.39 3.01
CA ILE A 285 19.36 8.01 3.15
C ILE A 285 18.52 7.63 1.93
N CYS A 286 17.69 8.54 1.42
CA CYS A 286 16.93 8.31 0.19
C CYS A 286 17.84 8.03 -1.01
N ASP A 287 18.97 8.73 -1.15
CA ASP A 287 19.94 8.54 -2.23
C ASP A 287 20.50 7.11 -2.28
N VAL A 288 20.65 6.49 -1.10
CA VAL A 288 21.11 5.10 -0.97
C VAL A 288 19.97 4.09 -1.20
N LEU A 289 18.76 4.40 -0.76
CA LEU A 289 17.62 3.48 -0.78
C LEU A 289 16.90 3.43 -2.14
N LEU A 290 16.75 4.55 -2.82
CA LEU A 290 16.02 4.63 -4.10
C LEU A 290 16.58 3.67 -5.17
N PRO A 291 17.91 3.54 -5.35
CA PRO A 291 18.47 2.58 -6.30
C PRO A 291 18.25 1.11 -5.90
N GLN A 292 18.11 0.83 -4.60
CA GLN A 292 18.02 -0.54 -4.06
C GLN A 292 16.57 -1.03 -3.91
N LEU A 293 15.62 -0.11 -3.80
CA LEU A 293 14.20 -0.37 -3.58
C LEU A 293 13.35 0.35 -4.64
N PRO A 294 13.10 -0.29 -5.79
CA PRO A 294 12.20 0.25 -6.81
C PRO A 294 10.81 0.57 -6.23
N GLY A 295 10.29 1.78 -6.48
CA GLY A 295 8.99 2.25 -5.97
C GLY A 295 9.01 2.69 -4.50
N TYR A 296 10.17 2.85 -3.88
CA TYR A 296 10.28 3.31 -2.49
C TYR A 296 9.63 4.68 -2.25
N ASP A 297 9.67 5.55 -3.25
CA ASP A 297 9.09 6.89 -3.23
C ASP A 297 7.56 6.90 -3.37
N ASP A 298 6.93 5.79 -3.77
CA ASP A 298 5.47 5.67 -3.86
C ASP A 298 4.79 5.76 -2.50
N ARG A 299 5.50 5.42 -1.42
CA ARG A 299 4.99 5.57 -0.07
C ARG A 299 4.57 7.01 0.24
N LEU A 300 5.28 8.01 -0.30
CA LEU A 300 4.99 9.43 -0.07
C LEU A 300 3.98 10.01 -1.07
N ALA A 301 3.55 9.24 -2.07
CA ALA A 301 2.79 9.79 -3.19
C ALA A 301 1.30 10.02 -2.88
N THR A 302 0.70 9.30 -1.92
CA THR A 302 -0.73 9.41 -1.59
C THR A 302 -1.00 10.15 -0.28
N CYS A 303 0.01 10.29 0.58
CA CYS A 303 -0.13 10.85 1.90
C CYS A 303 1.09 11.67 2.26
N LYS A 304 0.86 12.76 3.00
CA LYS A 304 1.93 13.56 3.58
C LYS A 304 2.73 12.75 4.60
N PRO A 305 3.97 13.17 4.92
CA PRO A 305 4.74 12.55 5.98
C PRO A 305 4.04 12.58 7.34
N GLY A 306 4.10 11.46 8.06
CA GLY A 306 3.50 11.27 9.39
C GLY A 306 4.47 11.53 10.54
N ILE A 307 3.92 11.91 11.70
CA ILE A 307 4.64 11.86 12.99
C ILE A 307 4.79 10.38 13.41
N THR A 308 3.66 9.68 13.47
CA THR A 308 3.56 8.23 13.64
C THR A 308 3.02 7.57 12.36
N GLY A 309 3.04 6.24 12.29
CA GLY A 309 2.67 5.50 11.10
C GLY A 309 2.51 4.01 11.36
N TRP A 310 1.83 3.33 10.44
CA TRP A 310 1.59 1.89 10.55
C TRP A 310 2.89 1.09 10.58
N ALA A 311 3.90 1.49 9.79
CA ALA A 311 5.22 0.90 9.86
C ALA A 311 5.87 1.13 11.22
N GLN A 312 5.87 2.36 11.74
CA GLN A 312 6.52 2.71 13.02
C GLN A 312 6.00 1.90 14.23
N VAL A 313 4.75 1.44 14.20
CA VAL A 313 4.18 0.63 15.30
C VAL A 313 4.38 -0.89 15.12
N HIS A 314 4.81 -1.35 13.94
CA HIS A 314 5.06 -2.78 13.65
C HIS A 314 6.53 -3.11 13.46
N THR A 315 7.30 -2.18 12.89
CA THR A 315 8.72 -2.36 12.58
C THR A 315 9.59 -1.71 13.63
N GLY A 316 10.70 -2.36 13.98
CA GLY A 316 11.75 -1.76 14.79
C GLY A 316 12.56 -0.70 14.02
N TYR A 317 13.75 -0.41 14.52
CA TYR A 317 14.70 0.47 13.84
C TYR A 317 15.20 -0.15 12.53
N ASP A 318 15.51 0.72 11.56
CA ASP A 318 16.09 0.30 10.28
C ASP A 318 17.53 -0.18 10.50
N THR A 319 17.78 -1.46 10.27
CA THR A 319 19.10 -2.10 10.43
C THR A 319 19.67 -2.63 9.10
N SER A 320 18.82 -2.83 8.10
CA SER A 320 19.20 -3.38 6.80
C SER A 320 18.26 -2.92 5.69
N VAL A 321 18.63 -3.14 4.43
CA VAL A 321 17.76 -2.88 3.29
C VAL A 321 16.47 -3.71 3.37
N GLU A 322 16.53 -4.90 3.97
CA GLU A 322 15.36 -5.78 4.15
C GLU A 322 14.40 -5.23 5.21
N SER A 323 14.90 -4.66 6.30
CA SER A 323 14.02 -4.00 7.29
C SER A 323 13.31 -2.80 6.68
N VAL A 324 14.00 -2.05 5.82
CA VAL A 324 13.40 -0.93 5.08
C VAL A 324 12.36 -1.43 4.07
N ARG A 325 12.59 -2.58 3.44
CA ARG A 325 11.60 -3.21 2.55
C ARG A 325 10.34 -3.60 3.30
N GLU A 326 10.46 -4.16 4.50
CA GLU A 326 9.33 -4.45 5.38
C GLU A 326 8.55 -3.17 5.76
N LYS A 327 9.27 -2.12 6.17
CA LYS A 327 8.71 -0.79 6.44
C LYS A 327 7.95 -0.22 5.23
N LEU A 328 8.52 -0.34 4.03
CA LEU A 328 7.88 0.08 2.78
C LEU A 328 6.55 -0.66 2.58
N PHE A 329 6.49 -1.97 2.84
CA PHE A 329 5.23 -2.72 2.74
C PHE A 329 4.15 -2.17 3.68
N TYR A 330 4.51 -1.87 4.93
CA TYR A 330 3.58 -1.29 5.90
C TYR A 330 3.12 0.12 5.49
N ASP A 331 4.02 0.96 4.98
CA ASP A 331 3.68 2.30 4.48
C ASP A 331 2.70 2.23 3.28
N LEU A 332 2.96 1.34 2.33
CA LEU A 332 2.07 1.11 1.18
C LEU A 332 0.71 0.53 1.59
N ALA A 333 0.70 -0.35 2.59
CA ALA A 333 -0.54 -0.89 3.13
C ALA A 333 -1.39 0.17 3.84
N TYR A 334 -0.76 1.09 4.58
CA TYR A 334 -1.46 2.24 5.13
C TYR A 334 -2.09 3.09 4.01
N ASN A 335 -1.33 3.39 2.95
CA ASN A 335 -1.82 4.14 1.81
C ASN A 335 -3.05 3.51 1.14
N ALA A 336 -3.09 2.18 1.05
CA ALA A 336 -4.24 1.47 0.49
C ALA A 336 -5.54 1.66 1.32
N HIS A 337 -5.45 1.92 2.62
CA HIS A 337 -6.63 2.18 3.45
C HIS A 337 -7.24 3.57 3.22
N LEU A 338 -6.50 4.49 2.58
CA LEU A 338 -6.95 5.85 2.27
C LEU A 338 -8.02 5.90 1.17
N TYR A 339 -8.29 4.79 0.47
CA TYR A 339 -9.27 4.77 -0.62
C TYR A 339 -10.72 4.50 -0.17
N GLY A 340 -10.93 4.22 1.11
CA GLY A 340 -12.26 4.00 1.68
C GLY A 340 -12.41 4.70 3.03
N LEU A 341 -13.54 5.37 3.26
CA LEU A 341 -13.77 6.11 4.50
C LEU A 341 -13.78 5.20 5.74
N ARG A 342 -14.43 4.04 5.63
CA ARG A 342 -14.50 3.04 6.70
C ARG A 342 -13.12 2.42 6.99
N SER A 343 -12.38 2.05 5.94
CA SER A 343 -11.04 1.48 6.09
C SER A 343 -10.06 2.49 6.66
N TYR A 344 -10.16 3.76 6.24
CA TYR A 344 -9.38 4.87 6.77
C TYR A 344 -9.58 5.02 8.28
N PHE A 345 -10.82 5.21 8.74
CA PHE A 345 -11.07 5.40 10.18
C PHE A 345 -10.65 4.18 11.02
N ALA A 346 -10.88 2.97 10.52
CA ALA A 346 -10.43 1.76 11.20
C ALA A 346 -8.89 1.69 11.30
N MET A 347 -8.18 2.11 10.25
CA MET A 347 -6.71 2.14 10.25
C MET A 347 -6.17 3.22 11.20
N GLU A 348 -6.72 4.45 11.15
CA GLU A 348 -6.34 5.53 12.06
C GLU A 348 -6.49 5.11 13.53
N ALA A 349 -7.65 4.56 13.90
CA ALA A 349 -7.91 4.10 15.26
C ALA A 349 -6.92 3.02 15.71
N ARG A 350 -6.58 2.07 14.83
CA ARG A 350 -5.58 1.03 15.11
C ARG A 350 -4.18 1.62 15.31
N VAL A 351 -3.75 2.52 14.44
CA VAL A 351 -2.43 3.16 14.57
C VAL A 351 -2.34 3.98 15.84
N ILE A 352 -3.39 4.74 16.19
CA ILE A 352 -3.44 5.53 17.44
C ILE A 352 -3.33 4.60 18.65
N PHE A 353 -4.15 3.55 18.70
CA PHE A 353 -4.14 2.58 19.80
C PHE A 353 -2.76 1.93 19.96
N LEU A 354 -2.17 1.45 18.87
CA LEU A 354 -0.84 0.83 18.90
C LEU A 354 0.25 1.83 19.24
N THR A 355 0.15 3.09 18.80
CA THR A 355 1.10 4.14 19.16
C THR A 355 1.08 4.39 20.66
N LEU A 356 -0.11 4.51 21.26
CA LEU A 356 -0.26 4.67 22.71
C LEU A 356 0.27 3.44 23.46
N ALA A 357 -0.03 2.23 23.00
CA ALA A 357 0.50 1.00 23.59
C ALA A 357 2.04 0.98 23.53
N VAL A 358 2.63 1.29 22.38
CA VAL A 358 4.09 1.38 22.20
C VAL A 358 4.71 2.42 23.15
N MET A 359 4.08 3.58 23.32
CA MET A 359 4.54 4.62 24.25
C MET A 359 4.48 4.17 25.72
N VAL A 360 3.43 3.44 26.12
CA VAL A 360 3.26 2.94 27.50
C VAL A 360 4.21 1.78 27.80
N TYR A 361 4.38 0.84 26.87
CA TYR A 361 5.23 -0.35 27.05
C TYR A 361 6.72 -0.10 26.71
N GLY A 362 7.08 1.09 26.21
CA GLY A 362 8.45 1.44 25.84
C GLY A 362 9.02 0.65 24.65
N ARG A 363 8.24 -0.17 23.95
CA ARG A 363 8.69 -0.98 22.82
C ARG A 363 8.96 -0.12 21.59
N GLY A 364 10.18 0.41 21.49
CA GLY A 364 10.63 1.26 20.39
C GLY A 364 11.15 2.63 20.84
N ALA A 365 11.13 2.90 22.14
CA ALA A 365 11.77 4.06 22.73
C ALA A 365 13.11 3.63 23.32
N ARG A 366 14.22 4.11 22.76
CA ARG A 366 15.53 4.09 23.43
C ARG A 366 15.73 5.44 24.11
#